data_AF-A0A9P4QYN5-F1
#
_entry.id   AF-A0A9P4QYN5-F1
#
_cell.length_a   1.000
_cell.length_b   1.000
_cell.length_c   1.000
_cell.angle_alpha   90.00
_cell.angle_beta   90.00
_cell.angle_gamma   90.00
#
_symmetry.space_group_name_H-M   'P 1'
#
loop_
_entity.id
_entity.type
_entity.pdbx_description
1 polymer ?
#
loop_
_entity_poly.entity_id
_entity_poly.type
_entity_poly.pdbx_seq_one_letter_code
_entity_poly.pdbx_strand_id
1 'polypeptide(L)'
;SRVHVAKYKSRLESALAGKVVKSNDNPIQHEFFFGSSSTDYLASLMNVCAVFVSRDPYKMLLRLHGQDSQIRAAEHLIVTKLRSLQMTRVQKHNIILDESMWPIAVNGGFHQIVMELGKDK
;
A
#
# COMPACT_ATOMS: atom_id res chain seq x y z
N SER A 1 33.96 20.64 20.54
CA SER A 1 34.23 19.76 19.39
C SER A 1 33.50 18.40 19.47
N ARG A 2 33.74 17.53 20.47
CA ARG A 2 33.11 16.18 20.57
C ARG A 2 31.57 16.14 20.57
N VAL A 3 30.90 17.07 21.26
CA VAL A 3 29.42 17.12 21.35
C VAL A 3 28.77 17.36 19.98
N HIS A 4 29.41 18.16 19.11
CA HIS A 4 28.88 18.44 17.77
C HIS A 4 29.00 17.21 16.88
N VAL A 5 30.14 16.52 16.91
CA VAL A 5 30.35 15.27 16.17
C VAL A 5 29.33 14.22 16.56
N ALA A 6 29.05 14.05 17.87
CA ALA A 6 28.03 13.12 18.34
C ALA A 6 26.63 13.46 17.81
N LYS A 7 26.26 14.75 17.81
CA LYS A 7 24.96 15.20 17.29
C LYS A 7 24.84 14.99 15.77
N TYR A 8 25.89 15.28 15.01
CA TYR A 8 25.90 15.03 13.56
C TYR A 8 25.85 13.54 13.23
N LYS A 9 26.59 12.71 13.97
CA LYS A 9 26.56 11.26 13.82
C LYS A 9 25.15 10.70 14.07
N SER A 10 24.51 11.10 15.16
CA SER A 10 23.14 10.68 15.47
C SER A 10 22.12 11.11 14.39
N ARG A 11 22.25 12.33 13.84
CA ARG A 11 21.38 12.79 12.74
C ARG A 11 21.61 12.00 11.46
N LEU A 12 22.86 11.68 11.14
CA LEU A 12 23.22 10.87 9.99
C LEU A 12 22.68 9.44 10.13
N GLU A 13 22.89 8.82 11.30
CA GLU A 13 22.36 7.48 11.59
C GLU A 13 20.84 7.44 11.48
N SER A 14 20.14 8.47 11.98
CA SER A 14 18.69 8.59 11.85
C SER A 14 18.25 8.72 10.38
N ALA A 15 18.93 9.55 9.60
CA ALA A 15 18.64 9.71 8.17
C ALA A 15 18.88 8.41 7.37
N LEU A 16 19.95 7.68 7.71
CA LEU A 16 20.28 6.39 7.08
C LEU A 16 19.35 5.26 7.49
N ALA A 17 18.87 5.25 8.73
CA ALA A 17 17.93 4.22 9.21
C ALA A 17 16.58 4.26 8.48
N GLY A 18 16.19 5.46 8.01
CA GLY A 18 14.90 5.72 7.40
C GLY A 18 13.74 5.59 8.38
N LYS A 19 12.59 6.15 8.03
CA LYS A 19 11.38 6.06 8.83
C LYS A 19 10.54 4.86 8.39
N VAL A 20 10.20 3.97 9.32
CA VAL A 20 9.27 2.88 9.06
C VAL A 20 7.86 3.46 8.90
N VAL A 21 7.19 3.12 7.79
CA VAL A 21 5.83 3.57 7.51
C VAL A 21 4.86 2.85 8.43
N LYS A 22 3.99 3.63 9.10
CA LYS A 22 3.03 3.11 10.07
C LYS A 22 1.61 3.62 9.79
N SER A 23 0.62 2.80 10.15
CA SER A 23 -0.79 3.16 10.26
C SER A 23 -1.24 2.85 11.68
N ASN A 24 -1.76 3.86 12.41
CA ASN A 24 -2.14 3.72 13.83
C ASN A 24 -1.01 3.10 14.69
N ASP A 25 0.21 3.59 14.49
CA ASP A 25 1.46 3.16 15.14
C ASP A 25 1.96 1.74 14.80
N ASN A 26 1.18 0.97 14.03
CA ASN A 26 1.58 -0.34 13.54
C ASN A 26 2.24 -0.23 12.16
N PRO A 27 3.35 -0.93 11.89
CA PRO A 27 3.96 -0.96 10.57
C PRO A 27 2.97 -1.39 9.48
N ILE A 28 3.03 -0.77 8.31
CA ILE A 28 2.21 -1.20 7.16
C ILE A 28 2.86 -2.44 6.53
N GLN A 29 2.18 -3.58 6.65
CA GLN A 29 2.66 -4.89 6.17
C GLN A 29 1.80 -5.47 5.04
N HIS A 30 1.09 -4.63 4.29
CA HIS A 30 0.17 -5.10 3.26
C HIS A 30 0.92 -5.63 2.01
N GLU A 31 0.62 -6.86 1.59
CA GLU A 31 1.28 -7.60 0.50
C GLU A 31 1.43 -6.81 -0.80
N PHE A 32 0.43 -6.00 -1.15
CA PHE A 32 0.47 -5.10 -2.31
C PHE A 32 1.82 -4.39 -2.44
N PHE A 33 2.31 -3.76 -1.36
CA PHE A 33 3.53 -2.96 -1.39
C PHE A 33 4.84 -3.77 -1.54
N PHE A 34 4.75 -5.10 -1.42
CA PHE A 34 5.88 -6.01 -1.57
C PHE A 34 5.80 -6.83 -2.86
N GLY A 35 4.65 -6.81 -3.54
CA GLY A 35 4.46 -7.42 -4.85
C GLY A 35 4.91 -6.53 -6.02
N SER A 36 5.07 -7.14 -7.19
CA SER A 36 5.44 -6.45 -8.44
C SER A 36 4.42 -5.40 -8.88
N SER A 37 3.14 -5.59 -8.54
CA SER A 37 2.04 -4.66 -8.85
C SER A 37 2.15 -3.31 -8.15
N SER A 38 3.00 -3.17 -7.13
CA SER A 38 3.24 -1.88 -6.47
C SER A 38 4.42 -1.09 -7.04
N THR A 39 5.24 -1.66 -7.92
CA THR A 39 6.46 -1.01 -8.42
C THR A 39 6.18 0.36 -9.02
N ASP A 40 5.20 0.47 -9.93
CA ASP A 40 4.86 1.74 -10.57
C ASP A 40 4.29 2.77 -9.58
N TYR A 41 3.47 2.28 -8.64
CA TYR A 41 2.93 3.12 -7.57
C TYR A 41 4.05 3.68 -6.68
N LEU A 42 5.00 2.84 -6.25
CA LEU A 42 6.12 3.26 -5.41
C LEU A 42 7.08 4.17 -6.17
N ALA A 43 7.32 3.93 -7.45
CA ALA A 43 8.12 4.82 -8.30
C ALA A 43 7.46 6.20 -8.42
N SER A 44 6.15 6.24 -8.68
CA SER A 44 5.39 7.50 -8.70
C SER A 44 5.41 8.19 -7.34
N LEU A 45 5.27 7.46 -6.24
CA LEU A 45 5.33 8.01 -4.89
C LEU A 45 6.69 8.65 -4.60
N MET A 46 7.78 7.96 -4.96
CA MET A 46 9.14 8.48 -4.81
C MET A 46 9.34 9.79 -5.58
N ASN A 47 8.84 9.86 -6.81
CA ASN A 47 8.93 11.05 -7.65
C ASN A 47 8.08 12.22 -7.11
N VAL A 48 6.82 11.97 -6.75
CA VAL A 48 5.89 13.02 -6.29
C VAL A 48 6.29 13.56 -4.93
N CYS A 49 6.69 12.70 -4.00
CA CYS A 49 7.06 13.12 -2.65
C CYS A 49 8.55 13.44 -2.50
N ALA A 50 9.37 13.24 -3.54
CA ALA A 50 10.83 13.37 -3.48
C ALA A 50 11.45 12.57 -2.31
N VAL A 51 10.96 11.35 -2.10
CA VAL A 51 11.46 10.41 -1.09
C VAL A 51 12.07 9.19 -1.78
N PHE A 52 12.97 8.50 -1.08
CA PHE A 52 13.39 7.16 -1.46
C PHE A 52 12.62 6.14 -0.62
N VAL A 53 12.05 5.14 -1.28
CA VAL A 53 11.30 4.05 -0.64
C VAL A 53 12.14 2.78 -0.70
N SER A 54 12.50 2.26 0.47
CA SER A 54 13.14 0.96 0.64
C SER A 54 12.10 -0.08 1.04
N ARG A 55 12.09 -1.22 0.35
CA ARG A 55 11.28 -2.40 0.70
C ARG A 55 12.16 -3.44 1.37
N ASP A 56 11.75 -3.91 2.54
CA ASP A 56 12.29 -5.09 3.20
C ASP A 56 11.22 -6.19 3.16
N PRO A 57 11.23 -7.07 2.13
CA PRO A 57 10.22 -8.12 1.98
C PRO A 57 10.35 -9.22 3.04
N TYR A 58 11.54 -9.42 3.63
CA TYR A 58 11.74 -10.43 4.69
C TYR A 58 11.07 -10.01 6.00
N LYS A 59 11.14 -8.72 6.33
CA LYS A 59 10.50 -8.16 7.53
C LYS A 59 9.13 -7.55 7.26
N MET A 60 8.70 -7.53 5.99
CA MET A 60 7.50 -6.84 5.54
C MET A 60 7.47 -5.37 5.99
N LEU A 61 8.58 -4.66 5.82
CA LEU A 61 8.70 -3.24 6.22
C LEU A 61 8.94 -2.32 5.03
N LEU A 62 8.21 -1.20 5.01
CA LEU A 62 8.50 -0.05 4.16
C LEU A 62 9.27 0.99 4.94
N ARG A 63 10.39 1.45 4.38
CA ARG A 63 11.21 2.53 4.92
C ARG A 63 11.23 3.71 3.97
N LEU A 64 11.04 4.91 4.51
CA LEU A 64 11.11 6.16 3.78
C LEU A 64 12.37 6.92 4.17
N HIS A 65 13.07 7.43 3.18
CA HIS A 65 14.24 8.29 3.35
C HIS A 65 13.98 9.61 2.63
N GLY A 66 14.22 10.73 3.30
CA GLY A 66 13.93 12.06 2.79
C GLY A 66 13.78 13.06 3.92
N GLN A 67 13.31 14.27 3.60
CA GLN A 67 12.99 15.26 4.63
C GLN A 67 11.69 14.90 5.36
N ASP A 68 11.56 15.29 6.63
CA ASP A 68 10.38 14.95 7.44
C ASP A 68 9.04 15.39 6.83
N SER A 69 9.02 16.52 6.12
CA SER A 69 7.83 17.02 5.41
C SER A 69 7.42 16.10 4.26
N GLN A 70 8.40 15.66 3.46
CA GLN A 70 8.25 14.75 2.34
C GLN A 70 7.85 13.35 2.80
N ILE A 71 8.47 12.88 3.88
CA ILE A 71 8.13 11.60 4.53
C ILE A 71 6.69 11.62 5.00
N ARG A 72 6.23 12.68 5.68
CA ARG A 72 4.82 12.79 6.11
C ARG A 72 3.85 12.77 4.93
N ALA A 73 4.18 13.46 3.83
CA ALA A 73 3.36 13.43 2.61
C ALA A 73 3.28 12.02 2.01
N ALA A 74 4.41 11.31 1.94
CA ALA A 74 4.47 9.94 1.46
C ALA A 74 3.69 8.97 2.37
N GLU A 75 3.85 9.07 3.70
CA GLU A 75 3.09 8.28 4.67
C GLU A 75 1.58 8.46 4.47
N HIS A 76 1.12 9.70 4.30
CA HIS A 76 -0.29 10.00 4.06
C HIS A 76 -0.80 9.29 2.79
N LEU A 77 -0.07 9.39 1.67
CA LEU A 77 -0.46 8.74 0.41
C LEU A 77 -0.47 7.21 0.52
N ILE A 78 0.50 6.61 1.24
CA ILE A 78 0.53 5.17 1.48
C ILE A 78 -0.68 4.73 2.30
N VAL A 79 -1.04 5.46 3.37
CA VAL A 79 -2.22 5.17 4.19
C VAL A 79 -3.51 5.32 3.38
N THR A 80 -3.62 6.35 2.55
CA THR A 80 -4.75 6.51 1.63
C THR A 80 -4.84 5.33 0.66
N LYS A 81 -3.72 4.89 0.09
CA LYS A 81 -3.70 3.72 -0.79
C LYS A 81 -4.10 2.44 -0.05
N LEU A 82 -3.59 2.23 1.17
CA LEU A 82 -3.97 1.09 2.00
C LEU A 82 -5.49 1.06 2.25
N ARG A 83 -6.09 2.19 2.59
CA ARG A 83 -7.55 2.29 2.77
C ARG A 83 -8.30 1.95 1.49
N SER A 84 -7.85 2.44 0.33
CA SER A 84 -8.48 2.10 -0.96
C SER A 84 -8.43 0.59 -1.24
N LEU A 85 -7.31 -0.08 -0.93
CA LEU A 85 -7.16 -1.52 -1.13
C LEU A 85 -8.08 -2.32 -0.19
N GLN A 86 -8.26 -1.85 1.05
CA GLN A 86 -9.19 -2.46 2.01
C GLN A 86 -10.64 -2.31 1.52
N MET A 87 -11.03 -1.16 0.99
CA MET A 87 -12.37 -0.95 0.44
C MET A 87 -12.63 -1.84 -0.79
N THR A 88 -11.66 -1.97 -1.69
CA THR A 88 -11.80 -2.85 -2.86
C THR A 88 -11.93 -4.33 -2.48
N ARG A 89 -11.31 -4.79 -1.38
CA ARG A 89 -11.50 -6.16 -0.89
C ARG A 89 -12.94 -6.41 -0.42
N VAL A 90 -13.59 -5.42 0.20
CA VAL A 90 -14.98 -5.55 0.64
C VAL A 90 -15.95 -5.63 -0.54
N GLN A 91 -15.59 -5.05 -1.70
CA GLN A 91 -16.44 -5.01 -2.89
C GLN A 91 -16.24 -6.19 -3.86
N LYS A 92 -15.20 -7.01 -3.71
CA LYS A 92 -14.94 -8.13 -4.62
C LYS A 92 -15.68 -9.41 -4.18
N HIS A 93 -16.80 -9.70 -4.82
CA HIS A 93 -17.49 -10.98 -4.70
C HIS A 93 -16.98 -11.94 -5.79
N ASN A 94 -16.14 -12.90 -5.42
CA ASN A 94 -15.70 -13.95 -6.33
C ASN A 94 -16.77 -15.05 -6.38
N ILE A 95 -17.48 -15.13 -7.50
CA ILE A 95 -18.42 -16.23 -7.78
C ILE A 95 -17.68 -17.24 -8.66
N ILE A 96 -17.38 -18.41 -8.11
CA ILE A 96 -16.75 -19.51 -8.84
C ILE A 96 -17.87 -20.33 -9.47
N LEU A 97 -17.89 -20.40 -10.80
CA LEU A 97 -18.86 -21.19 -11.56
C LEU A 97 -18.21 -22.52 -11.94
N ASP A 98 -18.93 -23.62 -11.73
CA ASP A 98 -18.58 -24.92 -12.29
C ASP A 98 -19.10 -25.06 -13.75
N GLU A 99 -18.66 -26.10 -14.46
CA GLU A 99 -19.08 -26.35 -15.86
C GLU A 99 -20.60 -26.52 -16.02
N SER A 100 -21.29 -26.96 -14.96
CA SER A 100 -22.75 -27.14 -14.98
C SER A 100 -23.51 -25.83 -14.73
N MET A 101 -22.89 -24.87 -14.04
CA MET A 101 -23.44 -23.56 -13.70
C MET A 101 -23.13 -22.50 -14.77
N TRP A 102 -22.13 -22.72 -15.62
CA TRP A 102 -21.76 -21.79 -16.70
C TRP A 102 -22.92 -21.47 -17.67
N PRO A 103 -23.67 -22.47 -18.20
CA PRO A 103 -24.79 -22.20 -19.11
C PRO A 103 -25.92 -21.42 -18.43
N ILE A 104 -26.13 -21.63 -17.12
CA ILE A 104 -27.17 -20.96 -16.32
C ILE A 104 -26.78 -19.51 -16.04
N ALA A 105 -25.52 -19.26 -15.71
CA ALA A 105 -25.00 -17.91 -15.48
C ALA A 105 -25.10 -17.06 -16.75
N VAL A 106 -24.71 -17.60 -17.91
CA VAL A 106 -24.71 -16.90 -19.20
C VAL A 106 -26.13 -16.65 -19.73
N ASN A 107 -27.09 -17.54 -19.45
CA ASN A 107 -28.48 -17.40 -19.89
C ASN A 107 -29.38 -16.59 -18.92
N GLY A 108 -28.81 -15.67 -18.15
CA GLY A 108 -29.57 -14.71 -17.32
C GLY A 108 -29.28 -14.77 -15.82
N GLY A 109 -28.50 -15.75 -15.33
CA GLY A 109 -28.09 -15.80 -13.92
C GLY A 109 -27.29 -14.58 -13.47
N PHE A 110 -26.46 -14.01 -14.34
CA PHE A 110 -25.76 -12.75 -14.05
C PHE A 110 -26.72 -11.57 -13.83
N HIS A 111 -27.89 -11.54 -14.50
CA HIS A 111 -28.89 -10.48 -14.31
C HIS A 111 -29.51 -10.53 -12.91
N GLN A 112 -29.78 -11.74 -12.41
CA GLN A 112 -30.30 -11.95 -11.05
C GLN A 112 -29.26 -11.59 -9.98
N ILE A 113 -27.99 -12.00 -10.18
CA ILE A 113 -26.88 -11.66 -9.28
C ILE A 113 -26.69 -10.13 -9.18
N VAL A 114 -26.78 -9.42 -10.31
CA VAL A 114 -26.69 -7.95 -10.36
C VAL A 114 -27.89 -7.26 -9.69
N MET A 115 -29.08 -7.85 -9.76
CA MET A 115 -30.26 -7.35 -9.04
C MET A 115 -30.15 -7.54 -7.53
N GLU A 116 -29.62 -8.68 -7.07
CA GLU A 116 -29.51 -9.02 -5.66
C GLU A 116 -28.35 -8.27 -4.95
N LEU A 117 -27.19 -8.19 -5.61
CA LEU A 117 -25.97 -7.57 -5.07
C LEU A 117 -25.86 -6.07 -5.36
N GLY A 118 -26.71 -5.55 -6.25
CA GLY A 118 -26.68 -4.16 -6.71
C GLY A 118 -25.58 -3.90 -7.74
N LYS A 119 -25.85 -2.98 -8.67
CA LYS A 119 -24.83 -2.35 -9.51
C LYS A 119 -24.31 -1.13 -8.75
N ASP A 120 -23.00 -1.03 -8.56
CA ASP A 120 -22.37 0.22 -8.10
C ASP A 120 -22.89 1.38 -8.97
N LYS A 121 -23.43 2.42 -8.30
CA LYS A 121 -23.81 3.68 -8.94
C LYS A 121 -22.59 4.51 -9.27
#